data_AF-A0A7W1F1B2-F1
#
_entry.id   AF-A0A7W1F1B2-F1
#
_cell.length_a   1.000
_cell.length_b   1.000
_cell.length_c   1.000
_cell.angle_alpha   90.00
_cell.angle_beta   90.00
_cell.angle_gamma   90.00
#
_symmetry.space_group_name_H-M   'P 1'
#
loop_
_entity.id
_entity.type
_entity.pdbx_description
1 polymer ?
#
loop_
_entity_poly.entity_id
_entity_poly.type
_entity_poly.pdbx_seq_one_letter_code
_entity_poly.pdbx_strand_id
1 'polypeptide(L)'
;MNRSRVSLAGASVVPAPAPDAGTTHRALPKTAAAIANPALAAFVDQGRGNDRVPSDFDTRVPSVREPSEIAAVIAVVRDRGDGPTVRHEAINLLRRSRAPELVPLLLELAGRGDEKAQFRAYVVQHLGENLVDSATQGADIMPLVDALRRGSADPDLGVRRQAFQSLLRYGDEGANALVALPLADARLNGLRDLIVHEYPADGTRRAEVRSFLYSASLDERIAAIAVLGQWQDKASAAAFADAAASKVPALRRAGELASRRISELPKLP
;
A
#
# COMPACT_ATOMS: atom_id res chain seq x y z
N MET A 1 -31.56 -21.18 50.91
CA MET A 1 -30.55 -20.82 49.89
C MET A 1 -30.43 -19.31 49.84
N ASN A 2 -29.31 -18.81 50.36
CA ASN A 2 -29.04 -17.41 50.67
C ASN A 2 -28.50 -16.69 49.42
N ARG A 3 -29.18 -15.66 48.91
CA ARG A 3 -28.65 -14.81 47.82
C ARG A 3 -28.11 -13.52 48.42
N SER A 4 -26.81 -13.49 48.67
CA SER A 4 -26.07 -12.29 49.04
C SER A 4 -26.02 -11.34 47.83
N ARG A 5 -26.64 -10.16 47.98
CA ARG A 5 -26.39 -8.98 47.14
C ARG A 5 -25.07 -8.36 47.58
N VAL A 6 -24.07 -8.39 46.71
CA VAL A 6 -22.89 -7.53 46.85
C VAL A 6 -23.16 -6.24 46.08
N SER A 7 -23.35 -5.16 46.83
CA SER A 7 -23.33 -3.78 46.37
C SER A 7 -21.86 -3.37 46.22
N LEU A 8 -21.45 -2.95 45.03
CA LEU A 8 -20.19 -2.23 44.84
C LEU A 8 -20.52 -0.79 44.48
N ALA A 9 -20.26 0.06 45.47
CA ALA A 9 -20.38 1.50 45.41
C ALA A 9 -19.26 2.13 44.56
N GLY A 10 -19.65 3.19 43.85
CA GLY A 10 -18.90 4.44 43.70
C GLY A 10 -17.43 4.37 43.31
N ALA A 11 -17.14 4.26 42.00
CA ALA A 11 -15.91 4.81 41.46
C ALA A 11 -16.15 6.28 41.07
N SER A 12 -15.56 7.19 41.85
CA SER A 12 -15.50 8.62 41.59
C SER A 12 -14.81 8.88 40.24
N VAL A 13 -15.56 9.42 39.27
CA VAL A 13 -15.00 9.87 37.99
C VAL A 13 -14.29 11.18 38.23
N VAL A 14 -12.96 11.13 38.34
CA VAL A 14 -12.12 12.32 38.27
C VAL A 14 -12.17 12.82 36.82
N PRO A 15 -12.62 14.06 36.54
CA PRO A 15 -12.59 14.58 35.19
C PRO A 15 -11.13 14.74 34.76
N ALA A 16 -10.78 14.19 33.60
CA ALA A 16 -9.48 14.38 32.98
C ALA A 16 -9.23 15.88 32.73
N PRO A 17 -8.01 16.38 32.93
CA PRO A 17 -7.69 17.76 32.60
C PRO A 17 -7.78 17.94 31.08
N ALA A 18 -8.59 18.90 30.63
CA ALA A 18 -8.32 19.59 29.37
C ALA A 18 -7.23 20.66 29.65
N PRO A 19 -6.53 21.24 28.66
CA PRO A 19 -6.37 20.91 27.25
C PRO A 19 -4.86 20.87 26.84
N ASP A 20 -4.55 20.68 25.56
CA ASP A 20 -3.48 21.48 24.95
C ASP A 20 -3.88 21.87 23.52
N ALA A 21 -4.69 22.92 23.43
CA ALA A 21 -4.96 23.63 22.19
C ALA A 21 -3.73 24.51 21.92
N GLY A 22 -2.72 23.92 21.30
CA GLY A 22 -1.44 24.59 21.10
C GLY A 22 -0.48 23.74 20.30
N THR A 23 -0.86 23.32 19.08
CA THR A 23 0.16 22.91 18.10
C THR A 23 0.91 24.18 17.69
N THR A 24 1.83 24.63 18.53
CA THR A 24 2.85 25.60 18.14
C THR A 24 3.57 24.98 16.96
N HIS A 25 3.42 25.58 15.78
CA HIS A 25 4.28 25.35 14.64
C HIS A 25 5.71 25.41 15.15
N ARG A 26 6.36 24.25 15.30
CA ARG A 26 7.75 24.17 15.71
C ARG A 26 8.53 24.76 14.54
N ALA A 27 8.86 26.04 14.66
CA ALA A 27 9.67 26.75 13.69
C ALA A 27 10.84 25.86 13.28
N LEU A 28 11.00 25.71 11.97
CA LEU A 28 12.07 24.94 11.36
C LEU A 28 13.40 25.22 12.09
N PRO A 29 14.30 24.23 12.23
CA PRO A 29 15.71 24.58 12.33
C PRO A 29 16.04 25.51 11.15
N LYS A 30 17.05 26.37 11.28
CA LYS A 30 17.49 27.37 10.28
C LYS A 30 17.92 26.80 8.89
N THR A 31 17.36 25.68 8.44
CA THR A 31 17.75 24.92 7.24
C THR A 31 17.12 25.47 5.95
N ALA A 32 15.91 26.02 5.96
CA ALA A 32 15.28 26.52 4.72
C ALA A 32 16.05 27.70 4.08
N ALA A 33 16.71 28.53 4.89
CA ALA A 33 17.53 29.65 4.42
C ALA A 33 18.85 29.23 3.73
N ALA A 34 19.23 27.95 3.82
CA ALA A 34 20.46 27.41 3.24
C ALA A 34 20.24 26.58 1.97
N ILE A 35 19.00 26.44 1.50
CA ILE A 35 18.67 25.65 0.31
C ILE A 35 18.74 26.53 -0.93
N ALA A 36 19.65 26.20 -1.85
CA ALA A 36 19.89 27.01 -3.04
C ALA A 36 18.73 26.90 -4.07
N ASN A 37 18.11 25.72 -4.19
CA ASN A 37 16.99 25.52 -5.10
C ASN A 37 15.68 26.09 -4.52
N PRO A 38 15.08 27.13 -5.13
CA PRO A 38 13.88 27.77 -4.59
C PRO A 38 12.65 26.84 -4.53
N ALA A 39 12.54 25.87 -5.45
CA ALA A 39 11.45 24.90 -5.44
C ALA A 39 11.61 23.91 -4.28
N LEU A 40 12.84 23.49 -3.98
CA LEU A 40 13.13 22.68 -2.81
C LEU A 40 12.92 23.45 -1.50
N ALA A 41 13.36 24.72 -1.45
CA ALA A 41 13.14 25.58 -0.29
C ALA A 41 11.64 25.75 0.01
N ALA A 42 10.82 25.94 -1.02
CA ALA A 42 9.36 26.01 -0.89
C ALA A 42 8.74 24.67 -0.43
N PHE A 43 9.29 23.54 -0.87
CA PHE A 43 8.81 22.21 -0.49
C PHE A 43 9.07 21.89 0.99
N VAL A 44 10.22 22.31 1.53
CA VAL A 44 10.56 22.10 2.95
C VAL A 44 9.94 23.14 3.89
N ASP A 45 9.39 24.23 3.35
CA ASP A 45 8.81 25.31 4.14
C ASP A 45 7.45 24.92 4.72
N GLN A 46 7.44 24.68 6.03
CA GLN A 46 6.25 24.27 6.77
C GLN A 46 5.08 25.28 6.70
N GLY A 47 5.38 26.57 6.49
CA GLY A 47 4.39 27.65 6.44
C GLY A 47 3.41 27.55 5.26
N ARG A 48 3.71 26.70 4.26
CA ARG A 48 2.90 26.55 3.04
C ARG A 48 1.85 25.44 3.08
N GLY A 49 1.72 24.72 4.19
CA GLY A 49 0.70 23.68 4.34
C GLY A 49 0.82 22.57 3.28
N ASN A 50 -0.31 22.14 2.70
CA ASN A 50 -0.33 21.06 1.70
C ASN A 50 0.03 21.49 0.27
N ASP A 51 0.16 22.80 0.01
CA ASP A 51 0.46 23.35 -1.33
C ASP A 51 1.96 23.31 -1.67
N ARG A 52 2.73 22.51 -0.93
CA ARG A 52 4.19 22.36 -1.08
C ARG A 52 4.61 21.51 -2.27
N VAL A 53 3.72 20.66 -2.79
CA VAL A 53 4.02 19.74 -3.89
C VAL A 53 3.30 20.21 -5.16
N PRO A 54 3.95 21.03 -6.01
CA PRO A 54 3.38 21.36 -7.31
C PRO A 54 3.33 20.12 -8.20
N SER A 55 2.44 20.12 -9.20
CA SER A 55 2.27 18.97 -10.11
C SER A 55 3.50 18.64 -10.94
N ASP A 56 4.44 19.58 -11.09
CA ASP A 56 5.70 19.46 -11.82
C ASP A 56 6.93 19.39 -10.89
N PHE A 57 6.73 19.02 -9.61
CA PHE A 57 7.79 19.04 -8.60
C PHE A 57 9.00 18.18 -8.98
N ASP A 58 8.77 16.99 -9.54
CA ASP A 58 9.80 16.08 -10.00
C ASP A 58 10.66 16.66 -11.13
N THR A 59 10.08 17.53 -11.96
CA THR A 59 10.79 18.24 -13.02
C THR A 59 11.61 19.41 -12.46
N ARG A 60 11.09 20.11 -11.44
CA ARG A 60 11.75 21.26 -10.80
C ARG A 60 12.84 20.86 -9.81
N VAL A 61 12.68 19.69 -9.17
CA VAL A 61 13.62 19.11 -8.21
C VAL A 61 13.81 17.63 -8.54
N PRO A 62 14.59 17.31 -9.59
CA PRO A 62 14.77 15.93 -10.03
C PRO A 62 15.56 15.08 -9.03
N SER A 63 16.54 15.68 -8.35
CA SER A 63 17.34 15.06 -7.30
C SER A 63 17.95 16.12 -6.38
N VAL A 64 18.37 15.69 -5.19
CA VAL A 64 19.17 16.46 -4.24
C VAL A 64 20.49 15.74 -4.00
N ARG A 65 21.57 16.48 -3.75
CA ARG A 65 22.90 15.89 -3.53
C ARG A 65 23.58 16.45 -2.28
N GLU A 66 23.26 17.70 -1.93
CA GLU A 66 23.86 18.34 -0.77
C GLU A 66 23.36 17.67 0.52
N PRO A 67 24.26 17.28 1.46
CA PRO A 67 23.86 16.64 2.70
C PRO A 67 22.86 17.46 3.52
N SER A 68 22.95 18.79 3.48
CA SER A 68 22.01 19.69 4.16
C SER A 68 20.61 19.65 3.53
N GLU A 69 20.53 19.53 2.21
CA GLU A 69 19.26 19.36 1.48
C GLU A 69 18.64 17.99 1.75
N ILE A 70 19.44 16.93 1.74
CA ILE A 70 19.00 15.58 2.10
C ILE A 70 18.44 15.58 3.53
N ALA A 71 19.16 16.17 4.49
CA ALA A 71 18.70 16.29 5.87
C ALA A 71 17.37 17.07 5.98
N ALA A 72 17.19 18.13 5.18
CA ALA A 72 15.93 18.87 5.14
C ALA A 72 14.77 18.03 4.59
N VAL A 73 15.00 17.24 3.53
CA VAL A 73 13.98 16.33 2.99
C VAL A 73 13.64 15.22 3.99
N ILE A 74 14.63 14.66 4.70
CA ILE A 74 14.39 13.70 5.79
C ILE A 74 13.52 14.30 6.90
N ALA A 75 13.72 15.59 7.22
CA ALA A 75 12.88 16.27 8.20
C ALA A 75 11.40 16.33 7.74
N VAL A 76 11.15 16.58 6.45
CA VAL A 76 9.79 16.50 5.87
C VAL A 76 9.21 15.10 6.02
N VAL A 77 9.96 14.05 5.71
CA VAL A 77 9.47 12.65 5.87
C VAL A 77 9.07 12.36 7.33
N ARG A 78 9.81 12.89 8.30
CA ARG A 78 9.58 12.65 9.73
C ARG A 78 8.48 13.54 10.34
N ASP A 79 8.08 14.61 9.67
CA ASP A 79 7.09 15.54 10.20
C ASP A 79 5.68 14.95 10.12
N ARG A 80 5.11 14.63 11.28
CA ARG A 80 3.74 14.09 11.38
C ARG A 80 2.66 15.15 11.20
N GLY A 81 3.03 16.43 11.25
CA GLY A 81 2.15 17.54 10.87
C GLY A 81 1.89 17.57 9.37
N ASP A 82 2.80 17.03 8.56
CA ASP A 82 2.65 17.00 7.11
C ASP A 82 1.69 15.89 6.64
N GLY A 83 0.98 16.21 5.56
CA GLY A 83 0.11 15.25 4.89
C GLY A 83 0.88 14.05 4.33
N PRO A 84 0.26 12.87 4.24
CA PRO A 84 0.91 11.66 3.72
C PRO A 84 1.42 11.84 2.30
N THR A 85 0.77 12.67 1.47
CA THR A 85 1.21 13.00 0.10
C THR A 85 2.54 13.76 0.08
N VAL A 86 2.70 14.78 0.93
CA VAL A 86 3.94 15.58 1.00
C VAL A 86 5.11 14.70 1.46
N ARG A 87 4.88 13.90 2.51
CA ARG A 87 5.86 12.96 3.04
C ARG A 87 6.21 11.86 2.03
N HIS A 88 5.23 11.39 1.26
CA HIS A 88 5.45 10.43 0.18
C HIS A 88 6.33 11.02 -0.92
N GLU A 89 6.10 12.27 -1.32
CA GLU A 89 6.96 12.92 -2.32
C GLU A 89 8.38 13.17 -1.80
N ALA A 90 8.55 13.45 -0.50
CA ALA A 90 9.87 13.52 0.11
C ALA A 90 10.61 12.18 0.00
N ILE A 91 9.93 11.04 0.24
CA ILE A 91 10.50 9.71 0.04
C ILE A 91 10.88 9.49 -1.44
N ASN A 92 10.00 9.85 -2.38
CA ASN A 92 10.28 9.76 -3.81
C ASN A 92 11.54 10.56 -4.18
N LEU A 93 11.68 11.78 -3.66
CA LEU A 93 12.84 12.62 -3.91
C LEU A 93 14.12 11.99 -3.35
N LEU A 94 14.12 11.47 -2.12
CA LEU A 94 15.27 10.76 -1.55
C LEU A 94 15.66 9.54 -2.39
N ARG A 95 14.67 8.80 -2.89
CA ARG A 95 14.89 7.64 -3.76
C ARG A 95 15.51 8.03 -5.11
N ARG A 96 14.95 9.03 -5.81
CA ARG A 96 15.52 9.57 -7.06
C ARG A 96 16.95 10.08 -6.86
N SER A 97 17.24 10.59 -5.67
CA SER A 97 18.54 11.09 -5.26
C SER A 97 19.53 10.00 -4.84
N ARG A 98 19.08 8.74 -4.73
CA ARG A 98 19.85 7.61 -4.21
C ARG A 98 20.48 7.92 -2.83
N ALA A 99 19.72 8.61 -1.98
CA ALA A 99 20.18 8.98 -0.65
C ALA A 99 20.44 7.72 0.19
N PRO A 100 21.67 7.48 0.70
CA PRO A 100 22.00 6.27 1.46
C PRO A 100 21.20 6.16 2.78
N GLU A 101 20.68 7.28 3.28
CA GLU A 101 19.85 7.36 4.49
C GLU A 101 18.44 6.83 4.28
N LEU A 102 17.99 6.63 3.03
CA LEU A 102 16.61 6.25 2.73
C LEU A 102 16.22 4.91 3.35
N VAL A 103 17.03 3.86 3.15
CA VAL A 103 16.70 2.53 3.68
C VAL A 103 16.64 2.53 5.22
N PRO A 104 17.65 3.04 5.94
CA PRO A 104 17.55 3.19 7.40
C PRO A 104 16.31 3.98 7.85
N LEU A 105 15.97 5.06 7.15
CA LEU A 105 14.77 5.86 7.46
C LEU A 105 13.47 5.07 7.24
N LEU A 106 13.34 4.32 6.14
CA LEU A 106 12.15 3.50 5.88
C LEU A 106 11.98 2.40 6.93
N LEU A 107 13.08 1.74 7.33
CA LEU A 107 13.06 0.72 8.37
C LEU A 107 12.63 1.30 9.73
N GLU A 108 13.14 2.48 10.08
CA GLU A 108 12.73 3.23 11.26
C GLU A 108 11.22 3.53 11.23
N LEU A 109 10.72 4.07 10.12
CA LEU A 109 9.31 4.46 9.97
C LEU A 109 8.37 3.24 9.95
N ALA A 110 8.79 2.12 9.37
CA ALA A 110 8.00 0.89 9.37
C ALA A 110 7.89 0.26 10.77
N GLY A 111 8.78 0.61 11.70
CA GLY A 111 8.66 0.23 13.11
C GLY A 111 7.62 1.04 13.89
N ARG A 112 7.02 2.08 13.28
CA ARG A 112 6.07 2.98 13.95
C ARG A 112 4.63 2.61 13.64
N GLY A 113 3.90 2.16 14.65
CA GLY A 113 2.46 1.82 14.54
C GLY A 113 1.51 3.03 14.64
N ASP A 114 2.00 4.20 15.05
CA ASP A 114 1.22 5.39 15.33
C ASP A 114 1.09 6.35 14.14
N GLU A 115 1.63 5.97 12.99
CA GLU A 115 1.45 6.69 11.72
C GLU A 115 0.08 6.43 11.10
N LYS A 116 -0.40 7.33 10.23
CA LYS A 116 -1.64 7.11 9.47
C LYS A 116 -1.46 5.93 8.51
N ALA A 117 -2.52 5.11 8.35
CA ALA A 117 -2.49 3.92 7.49
C ALA A 117 -1.99 4.21 6.07
N GLN A 118 -2.44 5.30 5.46
CA GLN A 118 -1.99 5.72 4.13
C GLN A 118 -0.47 5.95 4.07
N PHE A 119 0.12 6.58 5.08
CA PHE A 119 1.57 6.80 5.11
C PHE A 119 2.33 5.50 5.36
N ARG A 120 1.84 4.63 6.26
CA ARG A 120 2.42 3.29 6.46
C ARG A 120 2.43 2.48 5.16
N ALA A 121 1.36 2.56 4.37
CA ALA A 121 1.28 1.90 3.06
C ALA A 121 2.34 2.42 2.08
N TYR A 122 2.59 3.73 2.05
CA TYR A 122 3.69 4.30 1.25
C TYR A 122 5.06 3.83 1.73
N VAL A 123 5.30 3.81 3.06
CA VAL A 123 6.57 3.29 3.61
C VAL A 123 6.80 1.84 3.18
N VAL A 124 5.77 0.99 3.30
CA VAL A 124 5.82 -0.42 2.88
C VAL A 124 6.05 -0.55 1.37
N GLN A 125 5.38 0.26 0.55
CA GLN A 125 5.62 0.29 -0.89
C GLN A 125 7.09 0.59 -1.20
N HIS A 126 7.65 1.63 -0.57
CA HIS A 126 9.05 2.02 -0.78
C HIS A 126 10.05 0.99 -0.24
N LEU A 127 9.73 0.29 0.84
CA LEU A 127 10.52 -0.87 1.30
C LEU A 127 10.55 -1.97 0.23
N GLY A 128 9.41 -2.27 -0.40
CA GLY A 128 9.33 -3.25 -1.48
C GLY A 128 10.14 -2.87 -2.72
N GLU A 129 10.10 -1.60 -3.11
CA GLU A 129 10.92 -1.07 -4.22
C GLU A 129 12.42 -1.20 -3.90
N ASN A 130 12.84 -0.79 -2.69
CA ASN A 130 14.23 -0.90 -2.26
C ASN A 130 14.69 -2.36 -2.07
N LEU A 131 13.79 -3.30 -1.75
CA LEU A 131 14.13 -4.72 -1.62
C LEU A 131 14.61 -5.29 -2.96
N VAL A 132 13.89 -5.00 -4.05
CA VAL A 132 14.26 -5.47 -5.39
C VAL A 132 15.59 -4.87 -5.84
N ASP A 133 15.78 -3.56 -5.62
CA ASP A 133 17.03 -2.87 -5.95
C ASP A 133 18.21 -3.43 -5.14
N SER A 134 18.02 -3.61 -3.82
CA SER A 134 19.06 -4.10 -2.91
C SER A 134 19.44 -5.56 -3.20
N ALA A 135 18.45 -6.41 -3.51
CA ALA A 135 18.69 -7.80 -3.89
C ALA A 135 19.51 -7.90 -5.18
N THR A 136 19.23 -7.03 -6.16
CA THR A 136 19.98 -6.96 -7.43
C THR A 136 21.43 -6.54 -7.21
N GLN A 137 21.68 -5.72 -6.17
CA GLN A 137 23.02 -5.22 -5.82
C GLN A 137 23.78 -6.12 -4.83
N GLY A 138 23.19 -7.23 -4.36
CA GLY A 138 23.82 -8.13 -3.41
C GLY A 138 23.96 -7.56 -1.99
N ALA A 139 23.14 -6.58 -1.61
CA ALA A 139 23.12 -6.02 -0.26
C ALA A 139 22.40 -6.94 0.73
N ASP A 140 22.59 -6.70 2.04
CA ASP A 140 21.78 -7.35 3.06
C ASP A 140 20.33 -6.86 3.00
N ILE A 141 19.45 -7.75 2.57
CA ILE A 141 18.02 -7.50 2.36
C ILE A 141 17.13 -8.00 3.49
N MET A 142 17.67 -8.73 4.47
CA MET A 142 16.86 -9.32 5.54
C MET A 142 16.10 -8.28 6.37
N PRO A 143 16.68 -7.10 6.70
CA PRO A 143 15.92 -6.07 7.39
C PRO A 143 14.68 -5.60 6.61
N LEU A 144 14.76 -5.53 5.28
CA LEU A 144 13.66 -5.13 4.41
C LEU A 144 12.57 -6.21 4.36
N VAL A 145 12.97 -7.47 4.17
CA VAL A 145 12.05 -8.62 4.18
C VAL A 145 11.30 -8.70 5.51
N ASP A 146 11.99 -8.57 6.64
CA ASP A 146 11.38 -8.62 7.97
C ASP A 146 10.42 -7.45 8.20
N ALA A 147 10.75 -6.24 7.71
CA ALA A 147 9.85 -5.10 7.78
C ALA A 147 8.58 -5.32 6.95
N LEU A 148 8.70 -5.88 5.75
CA LEU A 148 7.53 -6.23 4.92
C LEU A 148 6.69 -7.35 5.56
N ARG A 149 7.32 -8.38 6.13
CA ARG A 149 6.60 -9.44 6.87
C ARG A 149 5.80 -8.89 8.04
N ARG A 150 6.35 -7.91 8.79
CA ARG A 150 5.58 -7.16 9.80
C ARG A 150 4.43 -6.37 9.18
N GLY A 151 4.66 -5.71 8.04
CA GLY A 151 3.61 -5.01 7.28
C GLY A 151 2.46 -5.93 6.83
N SER A 152 2.73 -7.20 6.52
CA SER A 152 1.70 -8.20 6.22
C SER A 152 0.79 -8.53 7.40
N ALA A 153 1.21 -8.18 8.63
CA ALA A 153 0.41 -8.30 9.85
C ALA A 153 -0.19 -6.96 10.33
N ASP A 154 -0.07 -5.88 9.55
CA ASP A 154 -0.61 -4.56 9.90
C ASP A 154 -2.15 -4.63 10.07
N PRO A 155 -2.76 -3.90 11.03
CA PRO A 155 -4.21 -3.89 11.19
C PRO A 155 -4.98 -3.33 9.97
N ASP A 156 -4.36 -2.45 9.20
CA ASP A 156 -4.96 -1.86 8.00
C ASP A 156 -4.77 -2.75 6.77
N LEU A 157 -5.86 -2.98 6.04
CA LEU A 157 -5.84 -3.84 4.86
C LEU A 157 -4.98 -3.28 3.72
N GLY A 158 -4.94 -1.96 3.54
CA GLY A 158 -4.14 -1.34 2.49
C GLY A 158 -2.65 -1.57 2.71
N VAL A 159 -2.20 -1.48 3.96
CA VAL A 159 -0.80 -1.76 4.33
C VAL A 159 -0.46 -3.24 4.11
N ARG A 160 -1.31 -4.17 4.57
CA ARG A 160 -1.10 -5.61 4.36
C ARG A 160 -1.00 -5.97 2.88
N ARG A 161 -1.89 -5.40 2.06
CA ARG A 161 -1.91 -5.63 0.60
C ARG A 161 -0.62 -5.18 -0.06
N GLN A 162 -0.12 -3.99 0.29
CA GLN A 162 1.16 -3.51 -0.25
C GLN A 162 2.33 -4.41 0.16
N ALA A 163 2.39 -4.79 1.44
CA ALA A 163 3.44 -5.66 1.95
C ALA A 163 3.43 -7.03 1.25
N PHE A 164 2.25 -7.62 1.10
CA PHE A 164 2.05 -8.88 0.41
C PHE A 164 2.52 -8.80 -1.05
N GLN A 165 2.12 -7.77 -1.80
CA GLN A 165 2.55 -7.57 -3.18
C GLN A 165 4.06 -7.42 -3.31
N SER A 166 4.69 -6.69 -2.40
CA SER A 166 6.16 -6.52 -2.40
C SER A 166 6.89 -7.83 -2.13
N LEU A 167 6.44 -8.60 -1.14
CA LEU A 167 7.02 -9.91 -0.80
C LEU A 167 6.84 -10.93 -1.93
N LEU A 168 5.66 -10.95 -2.55
CA LEU A 168 5.35 -11.81 -3.66
C LEU A 168 6.22 -11.50 -4.89
N ARG A 169 6.38 -10.21 -5.23
CA ARG A 169 7.29 -9.77 -6.31
C ARG A 169 8.74 -10.18 -6.07
N TYR A 170 9.18 -10.14 -4.81
CA TYR A 170 10.51 -10.59 -4.42
C TYR A 170 10.67 -12.12 -4.44
N GLY A 171 9.57 -12.88 -4.28
CA GLY A 171 9.59 -14.33 -4.21
C GLY A 171 9.73 -14.88 -2.79
N ASP A 172 9.27 -14.14 -1.77
CA ASP A 172 9.26 -14.61 -0.39
C ASP A 172 8.47 -15.92 -0.23
N GLU A 173 9.07 -16.89 0.46
CA GLU A 173 8.47 -18.22 0.66
C GLU A 173 7.12 -18.17 1.39
N GLY A 174 6.98 -17.27 2.38
CA GLY A 174 5.74 -17.10 3.13
C GLY A 174 4.61 -16.54 2.26
N ALA A 175 4.91 -15.53 1.45
CA ALA A 175 3.95 -14.99 0.48
C ALA A 175 3.56 -16.05 -0.58
N ASN A 176 4.53 -16.80 -1.10
CA ASN A 176 4.29 -17.89 -2.06
C ASN A 176 3.45 -19.02 -1.44
N ALA A 177 3.68 -19.35 -0.16
CA ALA A 177 2.87 -20.33 0.55
C ALA A 177 1.40 -19.91 0.67
N LEU A 178 1.12 -18.59 0.82
CA LEU A 178 -0.26 -18.08 0.81
C LEU A 178 -0.93 -18.24 -0.58
N VAL A 179 -0.18 -18.06 -1.67
CA VAL A 179 -0.72 -18.28 -3.04
C VAL A 179 -1.15 -19.74 -3.23
N ALA A 180 -0.42 -20.69 -2.65
CA ALA A 180 -0.73 -22.11 -2.74
C ALA A 180 -2.00 -22.52 -1.94
N LEU A 181 -2.47 -21.68 -1.02
CA LEU A 181 -3.66 -21.99 -0.22
C LEU A 181 -4.93 -21.99 -1.07
N PRO A 182 -5.97 -22.75 -0.65
CA PRO A 182 -7.32 -22.57 -1.19
C PRO A 182 -7.80 -21.12 -1.02
N LEU A 183 -8.38 -20.53 -2.06
CA LEU A 183 -9.02 -19.21 -2.02
C LEU A 183 -10.07 -19.12 -0.91
N ALA A 184 -10.72 -20.22 -0.54
CA ALA A 184 -11.67 -20.24 0.59
C ALA A 184 -11.00 -20.04 1.97
N ASP A 185 -9.67 -20.13 2.07
CA ASP A 185 -8.95 -19.98 3.33
C ASP A 185 -9.13 -18.56 3.91
N ALA A 186 -9.40 -18.49 5.21
CA ALA A 186 -9.68 -17.24 5.91
C ALA A 186 -8.44 -16.33 5.98
N ARG A 187 -7.23 -16.88 5.91
CA ARG A 187 -5.98 -16.11 5.87
C ARG A 187 -5.87 -15.24 4.64
N LEU A 188 -6.61 -15.54 3.58
CA LEU A 188 -6.60 -14.79 2.32
C LEU A 188 -7.62 -13.64 2.30
N ASN A 189 -8.35 -13.40 3.39
CA ASN A 189 -9.34 -12.32 3.47
C ASN A 189 -8.73 -10.96 3.08
N GLY A 190 -9.25 -10.37 2.01
CA GLY A 190 -8.76 -9.09 1.45
C GLY A 190 -7.48 -9.19 0.62
N LEU A 191 -6.98 -10.40 0.34
CA LEU A 191 -5.85 -10.67 -0.55
C LEU A 191 -6.23 -11.55 -1.76
N ARG A 192 -7.45 -12.12 -1.79
CA ARG A 192 -7.88 -13.09 -2.82
C ARG A 192 -7.78 -12.53 -4.24
N ASP A 193 -8.19 -11.28 -4.43
CA ASP A 193 -8.11 -10.60 -5.73
C ASP A 193 -6.67 -10.53 -6.23
N LEU A 194 -5.70 -10.34 -5.34
CA LEU A 194 -4.27 -10.34 -5.68
C LEU A 194 -3.79 -11.75 -6.02
N ILE A 195 -4.15 -12.74 -5.20
CA ILE A 195 -3.71 -14.13 -5.35
C ILE A 195 -4.22 -14.75 -6.64
N VAL A 196 -5.46 -14.44 -7.04
CA VAL A 196 -6.04 -14.98 -8.28
C VAL A 196 -5.20 -14.62 -9.51
N HIS A 197 -4.52 -13.46 -9.52
CA HIS A 197 -3.64 -13.06 -10.60
C HIS A 197 -2.34 -13.87 -10.70
N GLU A 198 -1.94 -14.55 -9.62
CA GLU A 198 -0.72 -15.37 -9.58
C GLU A 198 -0.95 -16.80 -10.04
N TYR A 199 -2.20 -17.20 -10.32
CA TYR A 199 -2.49 -18.55 -10.74
C TYR A 199 -2.05 -18.83 -12.18
N PRO A 200 -1.45 -20.00 -12.44
CA PRO A 200 -0.98 -20.36 -13.77
C PRO A 200 -2.14 -20.42 -14.77
N ALA A 201 -1.83 -20.10 -16.02
CA ALA A 201 -2.81 -20.12 -17.11
C ALA A 201 -3.21 -21.54 -17.59
N ASP A 202 -2.68 -22.59 -16.94
CA ASP A 202 -3.02 -23.98 -17.20
C ASP A 202 -4.47 -24.33 -16.81
N GLY A 203 -5.13 -23.47 -16.04
CA GLY A 203 -6.52 -23.59 -15.66
C GLY A 203 -6.79 -24.60 -14.54
N THR A 204 -5.76 -25.11 -13.87
CA THR A 204 -5.86 -26.05 -12.73
C THR A 204 -6.80 -25.54 -11.62
N ARG A 205 -6.84 -24.22 -11.40
CA ARG A 205 -7.66 -23.58 -10.36
C ARG A 205 -8.92 -22.89 -10.89
N ARG A 206 -9.35 -23.17 -12.13
CA ARG A 206 -10.55 -22.55 -12.76
C ARG A 206 -11.81 -22.67 -11.91
N ALA A 207 -12.10 -23.88 -11.42
CA ALA A 207 -13.31 -24.13 -10.62
C ALA A 207 -13.36 -23.27 -9.36
N GLU A 208 -12.20 -23.08 -8.74
CA GLU A 208 -12.04 -22.27 -7.54
C GLU A 208 -12.21 -20.78 -7.84
N VAL A 209 -11.56 -20.25 -8.88
CA VAL A 209 -11.72 -18.84 -9.30
C VAL A 209 -13.17 -18.54 -9.69
N ARG A 210 -13.88 -19.48 -10.34
CA ARG A 210 -15.30 -19.32 -10.70
C ARG A 210 -16.21 -19.07 -9.49
N SER A 211 -15.87 -19.60 -8.32
CA SER A 211 -16.66 -19.36 -7.10
C SER A 211 -16.73 -17.88 -6.71
N PHE A 212 -15.82 -17.04 -7.24
CA PHE A 212 -15.76 -15.61 -6.96
C PHE A 212 -16.42 -14.72 -8.03
N LEU A 213 -16.97 -15.28 -9.12
CA LEU A 213 -17.64 -14.50 -10.18
C LEU A 213 -18.80 -13.62 -9.65
N TYR A 214 -19.40 -14.04 -8.55
CA TYR A 214 -20.50 -13.35 -7.87
C TYR A 214 -20.16 -13.00 -6.41
N SER A 215 -18.87 -12.90 -6.05
CA SER A 215 -18.45 -12.50 -4.70
C SER A 215 -19.08 -11.16 -4.26
N ALA A 216 -19.39 -11.01 -2.98
CA ALA A 216 -19.82 -9.71 -2.46
C ALA A 216 -18.72 -8.64 -2.59
N SER A 217 -17.45 -9.05 -2.63
CA SER A 217 -16.32 -8.17 -2.86
C SER A 217 -16.19 -7.84 -4.35
N LEU A 218 -16.29 -6.54 -4.67
CA LEU A 218 -16.15 -6.05 -6.03
C LEU A 218 -14.77 -6.37 -6.62
N ASP A 219 -13.71 -6.23 -5.81
CA ASP A 219 -12.33 -6.48 -6.24
C ASP A 219 -12.12 -7.97 -6.57
N GLU A 220 -12.64 -8.86 -5.74
CA GLU A 220 -12.58 -10.31 -5.99
C GLU A 220 -13.33 -10.69 -7.27
N ARG A 221 -14.52 -10.10 -7.51
CA ARG A 221 -15.28 -10.33 -8.75
C ARG A 221 -14.51 -9.86 -9.98
N ILE A 222 -13.96 -8.65 -9.93
CA ILE A 222 -13.19 -8.07 -11.04
C ILE A 222 -11.97 -8.94 -11.34
N ALA A 223 -11.21 -9.34 -10.32
CA ALA A 223 -10.04 -10.21 -10.48
C ALA A 223 -10.42 -11.57 -11.09
N ALA A 224 -11.48 -12.21 -10.57
CA ALA A 224 -11.97 -13.48 -11.10
C ALA A 224 -12.36 -13.39 -12.57
N ILE A 225 -13.11 -12.35 -12.96
CA ILE A 225 -13.50 -12.11 -14.36
C ILE A 225 -12.29 -11.86 -15.24
N ALA A 226 -11.35 -11.03 -14.79
CA ALA A 226 -10.15 -10.70 -15.55
C ALA A 226 -9.29 -11.95 -15.84
N VAL A 227 -9.06 -12.78 -14.82
CA VAL A 227 -8.25 -13.99 -14.93
C VAL A 227 -8.95 -15.08 -15.72
N LEU A 228 -10.24 -15.35 -15.46
CA LEU A 228 -11.00 -16.32 -16.25
C LEU A 228 -11.13 -15.88 -17.73
N GLY A 229 -11.23 -14.57 -17.97
CA GLY A 229 -11.21 -14.01 -19.32
C GLY A 229 -9.85 -14.18 -20.01
N GLN A 230 -8.75 -14.02 -19.28
CA GLN A 230 -7.40 -14.32 -19.78
C GLN A 230 -7.24 -15.81 -20.13
N TRP A 231 -7.82 -16.70 -19.33
CA TRP A 231 -7.85 -18.13 -19.58
C TRP A 231 -8.89 -18.56 -20.62
N GLN A 232 -9.61 -17.59 -21.21
CA GLN A 232 -10.66 -17.78 -22.21
C GLN A 232 -11.72 -18.81 -21.76
N ASP A 233 -12.12 -18.73 -20.50
CA ASP A 233 -13.00 -19.70 -19.87
C ASP A 233 -14.46 -19.61 -20.36
N LYS A 234 -14.79 -20.40 -21.38
CA LYS A 234 -16.14 -20.42 -21.99
C LYS A 234 -17.27 -20.72 -21.00
N ALA A 235 -17.00 -21.50 -19.95
CA ALA A 235 -18.01 -21.82 -18.94
C ALA A 235 -18.44 -20.58 -18.13
N SER A 236 -17.62 -19.53 -18.10
CA SER A 236 -17.89 -18.27 -17.40
C SER A 236 -18.52 -17.19 -18.30
N ALA A 237 -18.84 -17.50 -19.56
CA ALA A 237 -19.33 -16.52 -20.52
C ALA A 237 -20.59 -15.76 -20.06
N ALA A 238 -21.53 -16.44 -19.40
CA ALA A 238 -22.73 -15.80 -18.86
C ALA A 238 -22.37 -14.74 -17.79
N ALA A 239 -21.45 -15.07 -16.87
CA ALA A 239 -21.00 -14.15 -15.85
C ALA A 239 -20.27 -12.92 -16.44
N PHE A 240 -19.56 -13.10 -17.56
CA PHE A 240 -18.90 -11.99 -18.26
C PHE A 240 -19.91 -11.04 -18.90
N ALA A 241 -20.98 -11.59 -19.51
CA ALA A 241 -22.06 -10.81 -20.08
C ALA A 241 -22.81 -10.02 -18.99
N ASP A 242 -23.12 -10.66 -17.86
CA ASP A 242 -23.73 -10.00 -16.70
C ASP A 242 -22.85 -8.87 -16.16
N ALA A 243 -21.53 -9.10 -16.07
CA ALA A 243 -20.58 -8.08 -15.66
C ALA A 243 -20.53 -6.92 -16.67
N ALA A 244 -20.52 -7.19 -17.98
CA ALA A 244 -20.55 -6.17 -19.03
C ALA A 244 -21.84 -5.33 -19.02
N ALA A 245 -22.95 -5.90 -18.56
CA ALA A 245 -24.20 -5.15 -18.37
C ALA A 245 -24.24 -4.32 -17.07
N SER A 246 -23.22 -4.42 -16.21
CA SER A 246 -23.20 -3.74 -14.92
C SER A 246 -23.16 -2.21 -15.05
N LYS A 247 -23.81 -1.53 -14.08
CA LYS A 247 -23.69 -0.08 -13.90
C LYS A 247 -22.37 0.34 -13.26
N VAL A 248 -21.63 -0.60 -12.66
CA VAL A 248 -20.33 -0.33 -12.03
C VAL A 248 -19.24 -0.28 -13.12
N PRO A 249 -18.61 0.88 -13.38
CA PRO A 249 -17.74 1.04 -14.54
C PRO A 249 -16.56 0.05 -14.59
N ALA A 250 -15.94 -0.26 -13.45
CA ALA A 250 -14.82 -1.18 -13.38
C ALA A 250 -15.23 -2.63 -13.71
N LEU A 251 -16.34 -3.09 -13.15
CA LEU A 251 -16.90 -4.43 -13.42
C LEU A 251 -17.34 -4.57 -14.88
N ARG A 252 -17.98 -3.53 -15.43
CA ARG A 252 -18.35 -3.48 -16.84
C ARG A 252 -17.16 -3.65 -17.76
N ARG A 253 -16.11 -2.84 -17.56
CA ARG A 253 -14.88 -2.93 -18.37
C ARG A 253 -14.24 -4.31 -18.29
N ALA A 254 -14.23 -4.93 -17.10
CA ALA A 254 -13.71 -6.29 -16.92
C ALA A 254 -14.53 -7.31 -17.73
N GLY A 255 -15.87 -7.26 -17.66
CA GLY A 255 -16.76 -8.14 -18.41
C GLY A 255 -16.66 -7.97 -19.93
N GLU A 256 -16.59 -6.73 -20.41
CA GLU A 256 -16.41 -6.40 -21.85
C GLU A 256 -15.08 -6.93 -22.37
N LEU A 257 -13.99 -6.77 -21.62
CA LEU A 257 -12.68 -7.29 -22.00
C LEU A 257 -12.66 -8.83 -22.02
N ALA A 258 -13.23 -9.48 -20.99
CA ALA A 258 -13.30 -10.94 -20.91
C ALA A 258 -14.16 -11.54 -22.05
N SER A 259 -15.28 -10.90 -22.38
CA SER A 259 -16.16 -11.32 -23.48
C SER A 259 -15.48 -11.22 -24.85
N ARG A 260 -14.71 -10.14 -25.08
CA ARG A 260 -13.91 -9.98 -26.31
C ARG A 260 -12.88 -11.09 -26.46
N ARG A 261 -12.13 -11.40 -25.40
CA ARG A 261 -11.10 -12.46 -25.40
C ARG A 261 -11.65 -13.84 -25.75
N ILE A 262 -12.87 -14.17 -25.35
CA ILE A 262 -13.52 -15.43 -25.75
C ILE A 262 -13.98 -15.36 -27.22
N SER A 263 -14.50 -14.22 -27.67
CA SER A 263 -15.03 -14.06 -29.03
C SER A 263 -13.94 -14.09 -30.10
N GLU A 264 -12.73 -13.65 -29.75
CA GLU A 264 -11.54 -13.64 -30.62
C GLU A 264 -10.83 -15.01 -30.73
N LEU A 265 -11.33 -16.05 -30.07
CA LEU A 265 -10.80 -17.40 -30.24
C LEU A 265 -10.95 -17.85 -31.71
N PRO A 266 -9.87 -18.31 -32.37
CA PRO A 266 -10.00 -18.89 -33.70
C PRO A 266 -11.00 -20.03 -33.65
N LYS A 267 -11.97 -20.01 -34.58
CA LYS A 267 -12.86 -21.15 -34.78
C LYS A 267 -11.96 -22.29 -35.24
N LEU A 268 -11.72 -23.26 -34.35
CA LEU A 268 -11.03 -24.49 -34.73
C LEU A 268 -11.83 -25.12 -35.90
N PRO A 269 -11.15 -25.50 -37.00
CA PRO A 269 -11.79 -26.12 -38.16
C PRO A 269 -12.45 -27.45 -37.80
#